data_AF-A0A970UXC9-F1
#
_entry.id   AF-A0A970UXC9-F1
#
_cell.length_a   1.000
_cell.length_b   1.000
_cell.length_c   1.000
_cell.angle_alpha   90.00
_cell.angle_beta   90.00
_cell.angle_gamma   90.00
#
_symmetry.space_group_name_H-M   'P 1'
#
loop_
_entity.id
_entity.type
_entity.pdbx_description
1 polymer ?
#
loop_
_entity_poly.entity_id
_entity_poly.type
_entity_poly.pdbx_seq_one_letter_code
_entity_poly.pdbx_strand_id
1 'polypeptide(L)'
;MKNVKGISVERLQLKHFTRDGITEYLKWLLDVKGCSPATRNYRLAAIHSFCKYLQYTVIDRIEEWQRILSIKAMKTVGTTINYITVNGVKLLLAQPDTSTWRGRRNLALLSLMYDTGARVSEIADLTVDSVRINHEPYTIRLFG
;
A
#
# COMPACT_ATOMS: atom_id res chain seq x y z
N MET A 1 -7.83 -13.93 15.97
CA MET A 1 -9.13 -14.63 15.84
C MET A 1 -9.05 -16.15 16.01
N LYS A 2 -8.10 -16.91 15.42
CA LYS A 2 -7.97 -18.36 15.72
C LYS A 2 -7.84 -18.66 17.22
N ASN A 3 -7.01 -17.87 17.92
CA ASN A 3 -6.82 -17.97 19.38
C ASN A 3 -7.88 -17.24 20.23
N VAL A 4 -8.84 -16.52 19.61
CA VAL A 4 -9.82 -15.67 20.33
C VAL A 4 -11.25 -16.18 20.14
N LYS A 5 -11.58 -16.65 18.92
CA LYS A 5 -12.90 -17.21 18.55
C LYS A 5 -12.86 -18.70 18.22
N GLY A 6 -11.68 -19.34 18.25
CA GLY A 6 -11.55 -20.78 17.97
C GLY A 6 -11.83 -21.21 16.52
N ILE A 7 -12.17 -20.29 15.61
CA ILE A 7 -12.44 -20.59 14.21
C ILE A 7 -11.12 -20.59 13.44
N SER A 8 -10.74 -21.74 12.89
CA SER A 8 -9.63 -21.83 11.94
C SER A 8 -10.00 -21.16 10.62
N VAL A 9 -9.01 -20.61 9.92
CA VAL A 9 -9.20 -19.94 8.63
C VAL A 9 -9.86 -20.89 7.62
N GLU A 10 -9.47 -22.17 7.64
CA GLU A 10 -10.03 -23.25 6.81
C GLU A 10 -11.52 -23.55 7.08
N ARG A 11 -12.04 -23.21 8.26
CA ARG A 11 -13.43 -23.43 8.67
C ARG A 11 -14.28 -22.17 8.60
N LEU A 12 -13.72 -21.07 8.10
CA LEU A 12 -14.47 -19.84 7.88
C LEU A 12 -15.53 -20.08 6.79
N GLN A 13 -16.72 -19.54 7.00
CA GLN A 13 -17.90 -19.76 6.15
C GLN A 13 -18.67 -18.44 6.10
N LEU A 14 -19.50 -18.27 5.09
CA LEU A 14 -20.30 -17.05 4.92
C LEU A 14 -21.13 -16.72 6.16
N LYS A 15 -21.68 -17.72 6.87
CA LYS A 15 -22.45 -17.53 8.11
C LYS A 15 -21.68 -16.79 9.22
N HIS A 16 -20.34 -16.82 9.19
CA HIS A 16 -19.49 -16.12 10.15
C HIS A 16 -19.25 -14.65 9.77
N PHE A 17 -19.59 -14.25 8.54
CA PHE A 17 -19.62 -12.85 8.12
C PHE A 17 -20.93 -12.25 8.58
N THR A 18 -20.87 -11.64 9.77
CA THR A 18 -21.93 -10.80 10.32
C THR A 18 -21.39 -9.41 10.60
N ARG A 19 -22.29 -8.42 10.66
CA ARG A 19 -21.94 -7.03 11.01
C ARG A 19 -21.18 -6.96 12.33
N ASP A 20 -21.64 -7.69 13.33
CA ASP A 20 -21.01 -7.69 14.66
C ASP A 20 -19.66 -8.40 14.63
N GLY A 21 -19.56 -9.54 13.92
CA GLY A 21 -18.30 -10.26 13.74
C GLY A 21 -17.23 -9.43 13.02
N ILE A 22 -17.63 -8.66 12.00
CA ILE A 22 -16.74 -7.75 11.28
C ILE A 22 -16.39 -6.53 12.13
N THR A 23 -17.35 -5.97 12.87
CA THR A 23 -17.07 -4.84 13.77
C THR A 23 -16.06 -5.21 14.84
N GLU A 24 -16.23 -6.40 15.44
CA GLU A 24 -15.30 -6.94 16.43
C GLU A 24 -13.93 -7.25 15.81
N TYR A 25 -13.89 -7.81 14.60
CA TYR A 25 -12.64 -8.00 13.87
C TYR A 25 -11.90 -6.68 13.64
N LEU A 26 -12.61 -5.64 13.19
CA LEU A 26 -12.03 -4.33 12.95
C LEU A 26 -11.54 -3.68 14.24
N LYS A 27 -12.21 -3.90 15.37
CA LYS A 27 -11.76 -3.46 16.69
C LYS A 27 -10.51 -4.21 17.13
N TRP A 28 -10.50 -5.54 16.99
CA TRP A 28 -9.34 -6.38 17.28
C TRP A 28 -8.09 -5.97 16.48
N LEU A 29 -8.26 -5.52 15.23
CA LEU A 29 -7.15 -5.01 14.42
C LEU A 29 -6.48 -3.77 15.03
N LEU A 30 -7.26 -2.90 15.65
CA LEU A 30 -6.74 -1.71 16.33
C LEU A 30 -6.13 -2.10 17.68
N ASP A 31 -6.93 -2.74 18.53
CA ASP A 31 -6.61 -2.90 19.95
C ASP A 31 -5.54 -3.97 20.20
N VAL A 32 -5.56 -5.07 19.44
CA VAL A 32 -4.68 -6.23 19.68
C VAL A 32 -3.55 -6.31 18.67
N LYS A 33 -3.83 -6.00 17.40
CA LYS A 33 -2.81 -6.01 16.34
C LYS A 33 -2.07 -4.68 16.20
N GLY A 34 -2.53 -3.61 16.85
CA GLY A 34 -1.90 -2.29 16.76
C GLY A 34 -1.90 -1.68 15.36
N CYS A 35 -2.82 -2.10 14.48
CA CYS A 35 -2.88 -1.58 13.12
C CYS A 35 -3.33 -0.11 13.12
N SER A 36 -2.85 0.67 12.15
CA SER A 36 -3.32 2.04 11.97
C SER A 36 -4.80 2.08 11.53
N PRO A 37 -5.54 3.17 11.84
CA PRO A 37 -6.87 3.41 11.31
C PRO A 37 -6.96 3.30 9.77
N ALA A 38 -5.92 3.72 9.06
CA ALA A 38 -5.81 3.58 7.61
C ALA A 38 -5.79 2.09 7.19
N THR A 39 -4.98 1.26 7.86
CA THR A 39 -4.91 -0.18 7.61
C THR A 39 -6.26 -0.87 7.91
N ARG A 40 -6.91 -0.47 9.00
CA ARG A 40 -8.26 -0.96 9.36
C ARG A 40 -9.29 -0.60 8.29
N ASN A 41 -9.24 0.62 7.76
CA ASN A 41 -10.13 1.06 6.66
C ASN A 41 -9.84 0.34 5.35
N TYR A 42 -8.57 0.07 5.02
CA TYR A 42 -8.21 -0.71 3.83
C TYR A 42 -8.82 -2.13 3.89
N ARG A 43 -8.74 -2.78 5.05
CA ARG A 43 -9.37 -4.09 5.26
C ARG A 43 -10.91 -4.02 5.19
N LEU A 44 -11.51 -2.96 5.73
CA LEU A 44 -12.95 -2.71 5.59
C LEU A 44 -13.37 -2.54 4.13
N ALA A 45 -12.59 -1.81 3.32
CA ALA A 45 -12.86 -1.64 1.90
C ALA A 45 -12.84 -2.97 1.13
N ALA A 46 -11.88 -3.86 1.44
CA ALA A 46 -11.85 -5.21 0.86
C ALA A 46 -13.09 -6.03 1.25
N ILE A 47 -13.51 -5.96 2.53
CA ILE A 47 -14.74 -6.61 3.01
C ILE A 47 -15.98 -6.04 2.30
N HIS A 48 -16.04 -4.73 2.11
CA HIS A 48 -17.13 -4.09 1.38
C HIS A 48 -17.18 -4.56 -0.08
N SER A 49 -16.04 -4.64 -0.76
CA SER A 49 -15.96 -5.17 -2.13
C SER A 49 -16.50 -6.60 -2.20
N PHE A 50 -16.07 -7.45 -1.28
CA PHE A 50 -16.56 -8.82 -1.20
C PHE A 50 -18.08 -8.91 -0.90
N CYS A 51 -18.60 -8.09 0.02
CA CYS A 51 -20.04 -8.07 0.31
C CYS A 51 -20.87 -7.51 -0.85
N LYS A 52 -20.33 -6.57 -1.65
CA LYS A 52 -20.99 -6.12 -2.89
C LYS A 52 -21.10 -7.26 -3.90
N TYR A 53 -20.03 -8.04 -4.07
CA TYR A 53 -20.08 -9.24 -4.91
C TYR A 53 -21.13 -10.26 -4.42
N LEU A 54 -21.14 -10.54 -3.11
CA LEU A 54 -22.06 -11.51 -2.51
C LEU A 54 -23.55 -11.14 -2.62
N GLN A 55 -23.90 -9.87 -2.78
CA GLN A 55 -25.30 -9.48 -3.01
C GLN A 55 -25.88 -10.08 -4.29
N TYR A 56 -25.05 -10.30 -5.30
CA TYR A 56 -25.48 -10.88 -6.58
C TYR A 56 -25.37 -12.41 -6.58
N THR A 57 -24.46 -12.98 -5.77
CA THR A 57 -24.19 -14.43 -5.77
C THR A 57 -24.95 -15.19 -4.69
N VAL A 58 -25.23 -14.56 -3.54
CA VAL A 58 -25.89 -15.18 -2.37
C VAL A 58 -26.96 -14.24 -1.82
N ILE A 59 -28.12 -14.27 -2.47
CA ILE A 59 -29.24 -13.36 -2.22
C ILE A 59 -29.90 -13.62 -0.86
N ASP A 60 -29.88 -14.86 -0.37
CA ASP A 60 -30.53 -15.30 0.88
C ASP A 60 -30.07 -14.53 2.13
N ARG A 61 -28.95 -13.80 2.04
CA ARG A 61 -28.36 -13.03 3.16
C ARG A 61 -28.14 -11.56 2.81
N ILE A 62 -28.90 -11.02 1.86
CA ILE A 62 -28.77 -9.64 1.39
C ILE A 62 -28.85 -8.60 2.52
N GLU A 63 -29.72 -8.82 3.50
CA GLU A 63 -29.84 -7.96 4.67
C GLU A 63 -28.52 -7.88 5.44
N GLU A 64 -27.85 -9.01 5.66
CA GLU A 64 -26.60 -9.06 6.40
C GLU A 64 -25.47 -8.38 5.60
N TRP A 65 -25.44 -8.55 4.27
CA TRP A 65 -24.48 -7.84 3.41
C TRP A 65 -24.67 -6.33 3.46
N GLN A 66 -25.92 -5.86 3.45
CA GLN A 66 -26.25 -4.44 3.59
C GLN A 66 -25.87 -3.89 4.97
N ARG A 67 -26.12 -4.66 6.03
CA ARG A 67 -25.71 -4.34 7.40
C ARG A 67 -24.19 -4.20 7.51
N ILE A 68 -23.42 -5.05 6.86
CA ILE A 68 -21.96 -4.95 6.80
C ILE A 68 -21.53 -3.70 6.02
N LEU A 69 -22.13 -3.43 4.86
CA LEU A 69 -21.80 -2.25 4.05
C LEU A 69 -22.12 -0.91 4.73
N SER A 70 -23.02 -0.92 5.71
CA SER A 70 -23.31 0.25 6.55
C SER A 70 -22.20 0.62 7.53
N ILE A 71 -21.21 -0.26 7.73
CA ILE A 71 -20.09 -0.01 8.65
C ILE A 71 -19.25 1.14 8.09
N LYS A 72 -19.14 2.22 8.85
CA LYS A 72 -18.39 3.41 8.43
C LYS A 72 -16.88 3.23 8.62
N ALA A 73 -16.13 3.74 7.65
CA ALA A 73 -14.70 3.94 7.78
C ALA A 73 -14.42 4.93 8.92
N MET A 74 -13.33 4.71 9.65
CA MET A 74 -12.88 5.62 10.69
C MET A 74 -12.30 6.87 10.01
N LYS A 75 -12.58 8.07 10.54
CA LYS A 75 -11.94 9.29 10.04
C LYS A 75 -10.44 9.20 10.30
N THR A 76 -9.64 9.35 9.26
CA THR A 76 -8.18 9.39 9.36
C THR A 76 -7.72 10.79 8.98
N VAL A 77 -6.90 11.41 9.82
CA VAL A 77 -6.19 12.63 9.43
C VAL A 77 -5.27 12.23 8.29
N GLY A 78 -5.38 12.92 7.15
CA GLY A 78 -4.49 12.68 6.01
C GLY A 78 -3.05 12.85 6.47
N THR A 79 -2.17 11.92 6.11
CA THR A 79 -0.74 12.07 6.36
C THR A 79 -0.28 13.33 5.63
N THR A 80 0.20 14.33 6.36
CA THR A 80 0.86 15.48 5.73
C THR A 80 1.99 14.95 4.88
N ILE A 81 1.98 15.28 3.59
CA ILE A 81 3.05 14.86 2.68
C ILE A 81 4.33 15.55 3.17
N ASN A 82 5.17 14.78 3.87
CA ASN A 82 6.51 15.23 4.23
C ASN A 82 7.33 15.24 2.94
N TYR A 83 7.58 16.44 2.40
CA TYR A 83 8.46 16.62 1.26
C TYR A 83 9.84 17.07 1.72
N ILE A 84 10.86 16.71 0.95
CA ILE A 84 12.22 17.17 1.18
C ILE A 84 12.36 18.53 0.48
N THR A 85 12.87 19.54 1.19
CA THR A 85 13.13 20.85 0.59
C THR A 85 14.27 20.76 -0.43
N VAL A 86 14.37 21.73 -1.35
CA VAL A 86 15.47 21.79 -2.33
C VAL A 86 16.84 21.72 -1.65
N ASN A 87 17.02 22.38 -0.51
CA ASN A 87 18.25 22.31 0.27
C ASN A 87 18.49 20.92 0.87
N GLY A 88 17.42 20.25 1.32
CA GLY A 88 17.50 18.86 1.80
C GLY A 88 17.93 17.89 0.69
N VAL A 89 17.40 18.07 -0.53
CA VAL A 89 17.79 17.26 -1.69
C VAL A 89 19.26 17.51 -2.05
N LYS A 90 19.70 18.78 -2.08
CA LYS A 90 21.11 19.13 -2.32
C LYS A 90 22.05 18.46 -1.31
N LEU A 91 21.68 18.49 -0.03
CA LEU A 91 22.48 17.86 1.03
C LEU A 91 22.53 16.35 0.88
N LEU A 92 21.41 15.72 0.51
CA LEU A 92 21.30 14.29 0.27
C LEU A 92 22.16 13.85 -0.92
N LEU A 93 22.13 14.59 -2.03
CA LEU A 93 22.96 14.32 -3.21
C LEU A 93 24.46 14.58 -2.95
N ALA A 94 24.82 15.33 -1.91
CA ALA A 94 26.22 15.56 -1.52
C ALA A 94 26.80 14.46 -0.60
N GLN A 95 25.98 13.56 -0.06
CA GLN A 95 26.46 12.50 0.86
C GLN A 95 27.32 11.41 0.20
N PRO A 96 27.05 10.94 -1.04
CA PRO A 96 27.82 9.83 -1.61
C PRO A 96 29.27 10.20 -1.93
N ASP A 97 30.23 9.39 -1.47
CA ASP A 97 31.65 9.57 -1.77
C ASP A 97 31.97 9.19 -3.24
N THR A 98 32.13 10.21 -4.08
CA THR A 98 32.39 10.09 -5.53
C THR A 98 33.77 9.53 -5.86
N SER A 99 34.69 9.42 -4.89
CA SER A 99 35.98 8.73 -5.10
C SER A 99 35.78 7.23 -5.30
N THR A 100 34.74 6.66 -4.70
CA THR A 100 34.43 5.22 -4.79
C THR A 100 33.45 4.91 -5.92
N TRP A 101 33.56 3.71 -6.50
CA TRP A 101 32.57 3.22 -7.48
C TRP A 101 31.15 3.17 -6.88
N ARG A 102 31.03 2.73 -5.62
CA ARG A 102 29.73 2.66 -4.92
C ARG A 102 29.09 4.03 -4.73
N GLY A 103 29.87 5.05 -4.38
CA GLY A 103 29.36 6.40 -4.22
C GLY A 103 28.93 7.03 -5.54
N ARG A 104 29.69 6.85 -6.62
CA ARG A 104 29.26 7.28 -7.97
C ARG A 104 27.95 6.61 -8.40
N ARG A 105 27.83 5.30 -8.19
CA ARG A 105 26.59 4.54 -8.47
C ARG A 105 25.41 5.06 -7.66
N ASN A 106 25.60 5.26 -6.35
CA ASN A 106 24.53 5.73 -5.47
C ASN A 106 24.10 7.17 -5.83
N LEU A 107 25.06 8.04 -6.17
CA LEU A 107 24.76 9.39 -6.65
C LEU A 107 23.93 9.35 -7.94
N ALA A 108 24.33 8.54 -8.92
CA ALA A 108 23.58 8.39 -10.17
C ALA A 108 22.15 7.90 -9.92
N LEU A 109 21.97 6.91 -9.02
CA LEU A 109 20.66 6.37 -8.67
C LEU A 109 19.78 7.41 -7.97
N LEU A 110 20.33 8.16 -7.01
CA LEU A 110 19.61 9.21 -6.31
C LEU A 110 19.21 10.37 -7.23
N SER A 111 20.12 10.80 -8.11
CA SER A 111 19.83 11.82 -9.11
C SER A 111 18.76 11.36 -10.09
N LEU A 112 18.83 10.11 -10.56
CA LEU A 112 17.83 9.54 -11.46
C LEU A 112 16.45 9.47 -10.80
N MET A 113 16.37 9.01 -9.55
CA MET A 113 15.12 8.98 -8.77
C MET A 113 14.53 10.38 -8.59
N TYR A 114 15.37 11.37 -8.34
CA TYR A 114 14.93 12.75 -8.17
C TYR A 114 14.42 13.38 -9.47
N ASP A 115 15.12 13.15 -10.58
CA ASP A 115 14.80 13.74 -11.89
C ASP A 115 13.56 13.10 -12.54
N THR A 116 13.43 11.77 -12.41
CA THR A 116 12.32 11.02 -13.04
C THR A 116 11.09 10.85 -12.14
N GLY A 117 11.24 11.03 -10.82
CA GLY A 117 10.18 10.71 -9.85
C GLY A 117 9.83 9.21 -9.81
N ALA A 118 10.73 8.34 -10.27
CA ALA A 118 10.50 6.90 -10.36
C ALA A 118 10.24 6.24 -9.00
N ARG A 119 9.39 5.21 -8.99
CA ARG A 119 9.22 4.32 -7.84
C ARG A 119 10.45 3.45 -7.64
N VAL A 120 10.64 2.98 -6.40
CA VAL A 120 11.75 2.08 -6.06
C VAL A 120 11.76 0.81 -6.91
N SER A 121 10.59 0.25 -7.23
CA SER A 121 10.47 -0.92 -8.10
C SER A 121 10.93 -0.62 -9.53
N GLU A 122 10.48 0.51 -10.10
CA GLU A 122 10.86 0.94 -11.45
C GLU A 122 12.38 1.11 -11.60
N ILE A 123 13.05 1.57 -10.54
CA ILE A 123 14.52 1.69 -10.50
C ILE A 123 15.20 0.34 -10.28
N ALA A 124 14.64 -0.52 -9.44
CA ALA A 124 15.19 -1.84 -9.16
C ALA A 124 15.18 -2.75 -10.40
N ASP A 125 14.15 -2.61 -11.24
CA ASP A 125 13.97 -3.38 -12.48
C ASP A 125 14.63 -2.74 -13.70
N LEU A 126 15.34 -1.62 -13.52
CA LEU A 126 15.99 -0.90 -14.61
C LEU A 126 17.11 -1.74 -15.25
N THR A 127 17.08 -1.86 -16.57
CA THR A 127 18.12 -2.55 -17.34
C THR A 127 18.92 -1.58 -18.21
N VAL A 128 20.05 -2.02 -18.75
CA VAL A 128 20.86 -1.20 -19.66
C VAL A 128 20.08 -0.86 -20.95
N ASP A 129 19.22 -1.75 -21.44
CA ASP A 129 18.38 -1.51 -22.63
C ASP A 129 17.32 -0.42 -22.40
N SER A 130 16.97 -0.17 -21.14
CA SER A 130 16.08 0.92 -20.75
C SER A 130 16.71 2.30 -20.95
N VAL A 131 18.03 2.41 -21.11
CA VAL A 131 18.76 3.68 -21.17
C VAL A 131 19.26 3.95 -22.58
N ARG A 132 18.77 5.04 -23.19
CA ARG A 132 19.16 5.48 -24.54
C ARG A 132 19.98 6.76 -24.44
N ILE A 133 21.30 6.61 -24.56
CA ILE A 133 22.28 7.71 -24.52
C ILE A 133 23.01 7.92 -25.86
N ASN A 134 22.68 7.14 -26.89
CA ASN A 134 23.42 7.15 -28.16
C ASN A 134 23.08 8.37 -29.04
N HIS A 135 21.86 8.91 -28.91
CA HIS A 135 21.39 10.05 -29.68
C HIS A 135 20.48 10.92 -28.81
N GLU A 136 20.51 12.24 -29.05
CA GLU A 136 19.61 13.16 -28.38
C GLU A 136 18.19 13.10 -28.99
N PRO A 137 17.12 13.23 -28.17
CA PRO A 137 17.16 13.40 -26.72
C PRO A 137 17.50 12.09 -25.97
N TYR A 138 18.30 12.21 -24.91
CA TYR A 138 18.58 11.09 -24.02
C TYR A 138 17.30 10.67 -23.30
N THR A 139 16.99 9.37 -23.31
CA THR A 139 15.73 8.86 -22.74
C THR A 139 15.97 7.64 -21.87
N ILE A 140 15.14 7.51 -20.83
CA ILE A 140 15.13 6.35 -19.94
C ILE A 140 13.70 5.81 -19.91
N ARG A 141 13.54 4.51 -20.16
CA ARG A 141 12.25 3.82 -20.15
C ARG A 141 12.05 3.11 -18.82
N LEU A 142 11.08 3.55 -18.05
CA LEU A 142 10.66 2.95 -16.79
C LEU A 142 9.39 2.13 -16.99
N PHE A 143 9.27 1.02 -16.27
CA PHE A 143 8.12 0.13 -16.31
C PHE A 143 7.55 -0.03 -14.91
N GLY A 144 6.25 0.24 -14.73
CA GLY A 144 5.55 0.21 -13.45
C GLY A 144 4.06 -0.03 -13.59
#